data_AF-A0A932F5T9-F1
#
_entry.id   AF-A0A932F5T9-F1
#
_cell.length_a   1.000
_cell.length_b   1.000
_cell.length_c   1.000
_cell.angle_alpha   90.00
_cell.angle_beta   90.00
_cell.angle_gamma   90.00
#
_symmetry.space_group_name_H-M   'P 1'
#
loop_
_entity.id
_entity.type
_entity.pdbx_description
1 polymer ?
#
loop_
_entity_poly.entity_id
_entity_poly.type
_entity_poly.pdbx_seq_one_letter_code
_entity_poly.pdbx_strand_id
1 'polypeptide(L)'
;MSKPLEHAFDHPFERGMRNRRAALGDAWVDKSVAKANAFNAEFQHFITDYAWHGVWGRPGLDWKTRRIIVMAVTCALGRWDEFEIHMRGSLTPGNAHTLSPEEVREALIQIAIYAGVPAANTGFAKALGIMRELGIEPPPHPADQSWHPGVGRSVFTSTRPKLHATVREARHGQATHTIVLSHALGQDGSMWDQVANELAATCRVICPDTRGHGRSQIPSEPLSMTELAADAARLIDEVAGGEPVVWVGLSMGGLIGQELAIRHPDKVKALVLANTTSGYTAAGREAIGQRIETVESHGMGAISTSTMTRFFSESFRQQHAATVARHQR
;
A
#
# COMPACT_ATOMS: atom_id res chain seq x y z
N MET A 1 -32.21 -51.38 -15.89
CA MET A 1 -31.58 -50.44 -16.85
C MET A 1 -30.52 -49.65 -16.11
N SER A 2 -29.24 -49.95 -16.34
CA SER A 2 -28.11 -49.23 -15.76
C SER A 2 -28.03 -47.82 -16.36
N LYS A 3 -27.82 -46.79 -15.52
CA LYS A 3 -27.47 -45.43 -15.99
C LYS A 3 -26.24 -45.52 -16.91
N PRO A 4 -26.20 -44.80 -18.05
CA PRO A 4 -24.98 -44.71 -18.85
C PRO A 4 -23.86 -44.10 -17.99
N LEU A 5 -22.66 -44.68 -18.05
CA LEU A 5 -21.45 -44.07 -17.48
C LEU A 5 -21.17 -42.76 -18.25
N GLU A 6 -21.31 -41.62 -17.59
CA GLU A 6 -21.18 -40.27 -18.19
C GLU A 6 -19.75 -39.89 -18.63
N HIS A 7 -18.75 -40.74 -18.36
CA HIS A 7 -17.37 -40.52 -18.83
C HIS A 7 -16.81 -41.78 -19.47
N ALA A 8 -17.06 -41.94 -20.78
CA ALA A 8 -16.37 -42.93 -21.59
C ALA A 8 -14.88 -42.53 -21.68
N PHE A 9 -14.01 -43.38 -21.13
CA PHE A 9 -12.54 -43.31 -21.11
C PHE A 9 -11.90 -42.29 -20.13
N ASP A 10 -11.77 -42.70 -18.86
CA ASP A 10 -10.89 -42.03 -17.88
C ASP A 10 -9.43 -42.50 -18.03
N HIS A 11 -8.85 -42.33 -19.22
CA HIS A 11 -7.44 -42.65 -19.48
C HIS A 11 -6.52 -41.60 -18.81
N PRO A 12 -5.33 -41.99 -18.31
CA PRO A 12 -4.33 -41.05 -17.78
C PRO A 12 -4.09 -39.82 -18.67
N PHE A 13 -4.00 -40.03 -19.98
CA PHE A 13 -3.90 -38.94 -20.98
C PHE A 13 -5.10 -37.98 -20.94
N GLU A 14 -6.34 -38.46 -20.87
CA GLU A 14 -7.54 -37.61 -20.83
C GLU A 14 -7.60 -36.79 -19.54
N ARG A 15 -7.24 -37.38 -18.39
CA ARG A 15 -7.06 -36.64 -17.12
C ARG A 15 -5.97 -35.58 -17.25
N GLY A 16 -4.85 -35.95 -17.86
CA GLY A 16 -3.73 -35.05 -18.12
C GLY A 16 -4.15 -33.89 -19.00
N MET A 17 -4.95 -34.15 -20.03
CA MET A 17 -5.47 -33.11 -20.90
C MET A 17 -6.42 -32.16 -20.19
N ARG A 18 -7.33 -32.67 -19.35
CA ARG A 18 -8.19 -31.82 -18.51
C ARG A 18 -7.36 -30.90 -17.61
N ASN A 19 -6.35 -31.45 -16.94
CA ASN A 19 -5.46 -30.68 -16.06
C ASN A 19 -4.62 -29.64 -16.84
N ARG A 20 -4.09 -30.01 -18.00
CA ARG A 20 -3.30 -29.13 -18.87
C ARG A 20 -4.14 -27.95 -19.37
N ARG A 21 -5.38 -28.21 -19.79
CA ARG A 21 -6.36 -27.19 -20.19
C ARG A 21 -6.74 -26.27 -19.04
N ALA A 22 -7.05 -26.85 -17.88
CA ALA A 22 -7.32 -26.09 -16.67
C ALA A 22 -6.13 -25.18 -16.29
N ALA A 23 -4.89 -25.64 -16.50
CA ALA A 23 -3.70 -24.88 -16.17
C ALA A 23 -3.39 -23.76 -17.16
N LEU A 24 -3.45 -24.02 -18.46
CA LEU A 24 -2.89 -23.15 -19.49
C LEU A 24 -3.94 -22.51 -20.39
N GLY A 25 -5.20 -22.94 -20.28
CA GLY A 25 -6.32 -22.49 -21.11
C GLY A 25 -6.46 -23.31 -22.39
N ASP A 26 -7.72 -23.47 -22.84
CA ASP A 26 -8.05 -24.29 -24.01
C ASP A 26 -7.37 -23.82 -25.29
N ALA A 27 -7.43 -22.51 -25.58
CA ALA A 27 -6.85 -21.94 -26.79
C ALA A 27 -5.33 -22.20 -26.91
N TRP A 28 -4.60 -22.16 -25.79
CA TRP A 28 -3.17 -22.47 -25.78
C TRP A 28 -2.92 -23.95 -26.06
N VAL A 29 -3.70 -24.81 -25.40
CA VAL A 29 -3.59 -26.26 -25.56
C VAL A 29 -3.91 -26.68 -26.99
N ASP A 30 -4.99 -26.18 -27.56
CA ASP A 30 -5.40 -26.48 -28.93
C ASP A 30 -4.32 -26.10 -29.93
N LYS A 31 -3.72 -24.91 -29.76
CA LYS A 31 -2.58 -24.46 -30.57
C LYS A 31 -1.36 -25.37 -30.41
N SER A 32 -1.08 -25.87 -29.21
CA SER A 32 0.02 -26.80 -28.95
C SER A 32 -0.23 -28.16 -29.61
N VAL A 33 -1.45 -28.70 -29.50
CA VAL A 33 -1.83 -29.99 -30.07
C VAL A 33 -1.86 -29.93 -31.60
N ALA A 34 -2.35 -28.83 -32.19
CA ALA A 34 -2.35 -28.63 -33.64
C ALA A 34 -0.96 -28.58 -34.28
N LYS A 35 0.10 -28.32 -33.48
CA LYS A 35 1.49 -28.37 -33.91
C LYS A 35 2.15 -29.74 -33.73
N ALA A 36 1.42 -30.71 -33.19
CA ALA A 36 1.92 -32.06 -33.04
C ALA A 36 2.13 -32.69 -34.44
N ASN A 37 3.24 -33.39 -34.59
CA ASN A 37 3.63 -34.11 -35.80
C ASN A 37 4.28 -35.44 -35.39
N ALA A 38 4.59 -36.29 -36.38
CA ALA A 38 5.15 -37.62 -36.12
C ALA A 38 6.43 -37.61 -35.27
N PHE A 39 7.20 -36.50 -35.24
CA PHE A 39 8.41 -36.40 -34.45
C PHE A 39 8.14 -36.08 -32.96
N ASN A 40 7.10 -35.30 -32.64
CA ASN A 40 6.87 -34.81 -31.27
C ASN A 40 5.57 -35.32 -30.62
N ALA A 41 4.72 -36.04 -31.34
CA ALA A 41 3.43 -36.50 -30.83
C ALA A 41 3.57 -37.44 -29.62
N GLU A 42 4.51 -38.39 -29.67
CA GLU A 42 4.78 -39.30 -28.55
C GLU A 42 5.27 -38.55 -27.31
N PHE A 43 6.12 -37.53 -27.50
CA PHE A 43 6.58 -36.67 -26.43
C PHE A 43 5.42 -35.84 -25.84
N GLN A 44 4.55 -35.28 -26.67
CA GLN A 44 3.35 -34.55 -26.22
C GLN A 44 2.41 -35.46 -25.41
N HIS A 45 2.27 -36.73 -25.80
CA HIS A 45 1.51 -37.71 -25.02
C HIS A 45 2.19 -37.98 -23.67
N PHE A 46 3.49 -38.26 -23.68
CA PHE A 46 4.27 -38.52 -22.47
C PHE A 46 4.17 -37.37 -21.44
N ILE A 47 4.39 -36.12 -21.85
CA ILE A 47 4.30 -34.99 -20.91
C ILE A 47 2.87 -34.75 -20.43
N THR A 48 1.86 -35.00 -21.28
CA THR A 48 0.45 -34.89 -20.92
C THR A 48 0.10 -35.86 -19.81
N ASP A 49 0.53 -37.11 -19.95
CA ASP A 49 0.30 -38.12 -18.94
C ASP A 49 1.11 -37.83 -17.65
N TYR A 50 2.43 -37.74 -17.74
CA TYR A 50 3.26 -37.69 -16.54
C TYR A 50 3.22 -36.33 -15.82
N ALA A 51 3.37 -35.23 -16.54
CA ALA A 51 3.39 -33.92 -15.89
C ALA A 51 1.98 -33.54 -15.45
N TRP A 52 1.01 -33.56 -16.36
CA TRP A 52 -0.30 -32.98 -16.10
C TRP A 52 -1.24 -33.92 -15.35
N HIS A 53 -1.21 -35.24 -15.60
CA HIS A 53 -1.91 -36.19 -14.75
C HIS A 53 -1.06 -36.61 -13.54
N GLY A 54 0.14 -37.16 -13.77
CA GLY A 54 0.97 -37.79 -12.75
C GLY A 54 1.54 -36.86 -11.67
N VAL A 55 1.75 -35.57 -11.96
CA VAL A 55 2.28 -34.59 -10.99
C VAL A 55 1.25 -33.55 -10.59
N TRP A 56 0.66 -32.84 -11.56
CA TRP A 56 -0.35 -31.80 -11.29
C TRP A 56 -1.66 -32.36 -10.74
N GLY A 57 -2.01 -33.61 -11.08
CA GLY A 57 -3.19 -34.30 -10.56
C GLY A 57 -3.02 -34.91 -9.16
N ARG A 58 -1.83 -34.83 -8.54
CA ARG A 58 -1.61 -35.42 -7.21
C ARG A 58 -2.30 -34.63 -6.10
N PRO A 59 -2.86 -35.31 -5.08
CA PRO A 59 -3.27 -34.63 -3.86
C PRO A 59 -2.05 -34.10 -3.07
N GLY A 60 -2.29 -33.17 -2.14
CA GLY A 60 -1.29 -32.71 -1.16
C GLY A 60 -0.87 -31.26 -1.28
N LEU A 61 -0.76 -30.72 -2.50
CA LEU A 61 -0.58 -29.29 -2.73
C LEU A 61 -1.73 -28.76 -3.59
N ASP A 62 -2.29 -27.63 -3.18
CA ASP A 62 -3.22 -26.89 -4.02
C ASP A 62 -2.51 -26.34 -5.26
N TRP A 63 -3.32 -26.00 -6.25
CA TRP A 63 -2.86 -25.57 -7.56
C TRP A 63 -2.16 -24.21 -7.57
N LYS A 64 -2.54 -23.26 -6.69
CA LYS A 64 -1.85 -21.96 -6.59
C LYS A 64 -0.44 -22.17 -6.07
N THR A 65 -0.30 -22.98 -5.03
CA THR A 65 0.99 -23.33 -4.44
C THR A 65 1.88 -24.06 -5.44
N ARG A 66 1.36 -25.05 -6.18
CA ARG A 66 2.11 -25.71 -7.27
C ARG A 66 2.59 -24.72 -8.32
N ARG A 67 1.74 -23.75 -8.69
CA ARG A 67 2.09 -22.73 -9.68
C ARG A 67 3.23 -21.83 -9.22
N ILE A 68 3.15 -21.34 -8.00
CA ILE A 68 4.18 -20.48 -7.40
C ILE A 68 5.51 -21.24 -7.35
N ILE A 69 5.50 -22.52 -7.00
CA ILE A 69 6.71 -23.37 -7.02
C ILE A 69 7.29 -23.46 -8.43
N VAL A 70 6.48 -23.77 -9.45
CA VAL A 70 6.98 -23.86 -10.83
C VAL A 70 7.53 -22.54 -11.32
N MET A 71 6.84 -21.43 -11.04
CA MET A 71 7.33 -20.08 -11.36
C MET A 71 8.66 -19.78 -10.67
N ALA A 72 8.79 -20.09 -9.38
CA ALA A 72 10.03 -19.90 -8.63
C ALA A 72 11.18 -20.73 -9.20
N VAL A 73 10.95 -22.01 -9.51
CA VAL A 73 11.96 -22.92 -10.09
C VAL A 73 12.40 -22.44 -11.47
N THR A 74 11.45 -22.19 -12.38
CA THR A 74 11.75 -21.75 -13.76
C THR A 74 12.43 -20.38 -13.78
N CYS A 75 12.04 -19.45 -12.90
CA CYS A 75 12.69 -18.16 -12.73
C CYS A 75 14.13 -18.31 -12.21
N ALA A 76 14.33 -19.10 -11.15
CA ALA A 76 15.65 -19.33 -10.56
C ALA A 76 16.62 -20.02 -11.55
N LEU A 77 16.11 -20.90 -12.41
CA LEU A 77 16.88 -21.59 -13.44
C LEU A 77 17.06 -20.77 -14.73
N GLY A 78 16.47 -19.57 -14.83
CA GLY A 78 16.49 -18.75 -16.05
C GLY A 78 15.79 -19.40 -17.25
N ARG A 79 14.83 -20.31 -17.01
CA ARG A 79 14.05 -21.00 -18.05
C ARG A 79 12.85 -20.15 -18.45
N TRP A 80 13.14 -19.06 -19.15
CA TRP A 80 12.18 -17.99 -19.38
C TRP A 80 10.98 -18.37 -20.23
N ASP A 81 11.15 -19.24 -21.22
CA ASP A 81 10.02 -19.69 -22.07
C ASP A 81 9.00 -20.46 -21.23
N GLU A 82 9.47 -21.35 -20.34
CA GLU A 82 8.62 -22.08 -19.39
C GLU A 82 8.01 -21.14 -18.33
N PHE A 83 8.79 -20.20 -17.82
CA PHE A 83 8.30 -19.19 -16.89
C PHE A 83 7.14 -18.40 -17.49
N GLU A 84 7.24 -17.95 -18.74
CA GLU A 84 6.18 -17.20 -19.42
C GLU A 84 4.91 -18.02 -19.64
N ILE A 85 5.04 -19.32 -19.97
CA ILE A 85 3.89 -20.22 -20.09
C ILE A 85 3.13 -20.27 -18.77
N HIS A 86 3.83 -20.49 -17.66
CA HIS A 86 3.20 -20.62 -16.34
C HIS A 86 2.71 -19.28 -15.77
N MET A 87 3.42 -18.17 -16.06
CA MET A 87 2.98 -16.81 -15.71
C MET A 87 1.72 -16.39 -16.47
N ARG A 88 1.64 -16.69 -17.77
CA ARG A 88 0.41 -16.44 -18.54
C ARG A 88 -0.72 -17.31 -18.04
N GLY A 89 -0.44 -18.59 -17.79
CA GLY A 89 -1.41 -19.50 -17.20
C GLY A 89 -1.92 -19.04 -15.83
N SER A 90 -1.07 -18.39 -15.02
CA SER A 90 -1.46 -17.85 -13.71
C SER A 90 -2.25 -16.54 -13.78
N LEU A 91 -2.08 -15.74 -14.83
CA LEU A 91 -2.74 -14.44 -14.97
C LEU A 91 -3.99 -14.45 -15.86
N THR A 92 -4.17 -15.47 -16.69
CA THR A 92 -5.32 -15.57 -17.60
C THR A 92 -6.62 -15.79 -16.79
N PRO A 93 -7.60 -14.88 -16.89
CA PRO A 93 -8.89 -15.05 -16.23
C PRO A 93 -9.61 -16.32 -16.70
N GLY A 94 -10.23 -17.05 -15.78
CA GLY A 94 -10.97 -18.28 -16.09
C GLY A 94 -10.13 -19.56 -16.13
N ASN A 95 -8.80 -19.47 -16.14
CA ASN A 95 -7.96 -20.62 -15.87
C ASN A 95 -8.15 -21.11 -14.43
N ALA A 96 -7.96 -22.40 -14.21
CA ALA A 96 -8.03 -22.95 -12.88
C ALA A 96 -6.90 -22.37 -12.02
N HIS A 97 -7.28 -21.72 -10.91
CA HIS A 97 -6.38 -21.23 -9.89
C HIS A 97 -5.47 -20.08 -10.35
N THR A 98 -6.07 -19.12 -11.06
CA THR A 98 -5.49 -17.80 -11.37
C THR A 98 -4.95 -17.12 -10.09
N LEU A 99 -3.75 -16.55 -10.19
CA LEU A 99 -3.13 -15.75 -9.15
C LEU A 99 -3.55 -14.27 -9.33
N SER A 100 -3.73 -13.56 -8.23
CA SER A 100 -3.89 -12.10 -8.28
C SER A 100 -2.55 -11.43 -8.64
N PRO A 101 -2.56 -10.21 -9.20
CA PRO A 101 -1.34 -9.43 -9.39
C PRO A 101 -0.52 -9.24 -8.11
N GLU A 102 -1.20 -9.20 -6.96
CA GLU A 102 -0.57 -9.15 -5.64
C GLU A 102 0.14 -10.46 -5.29
N GLU A 103 -0.49 -11.62 -5.47
CA GLU A 103 0.13 -12.94 -5.24
C GLU A 103 1.37 -13.13 -6.14
N VAL A 104 1.30 -12.70 -7.40
CA VAL A 104 2.44 -12.73 -8.34
C VAL A 104 3.57 -11.82 -7.85
N ARG A 105 3.24 -10.59 -7.41
CA ARG A 105 4.22 -9.64 -6.88
C ARG A 105 4.93 -10.21 -5.64
N GLU A 106 4.20 -10.77 -4.68
CA GLU A 106 4.79 -11.35 -3.47
C GLU A 106 5.71 -12.53 -3.80
N ALA A 107 5.30 -13.41 -4.73
CA ALA A 107 6.15 -14.50 -5.19
C ALA A 107 7.46 -14.01 -5.82
N LEU A 108 7.41 -12.98 -6.67
CA LEU A 108 8.60 -12.40 -7.29
C LEU A 108 9.53 -11.69 -6.30
N ILE A 109 8.97 -11.00 -5.30
CA ILE A 109 9.75 -10.39 -4.21
C ILE A 109 10.48 -11.49 -3.43
N GLN A 110 9.80 -12.59 -3.12
CA GLN A 110 10.45 -13.71 -2.43
C GLN A 110 11.55 -14.35 -3.30
N ILE A 111 11.30 -14.56 -4.60
CA ILE A 111 12.30 -15.06 -5.55
C ILE A 111 13.54 -14.15 -5.59
N ALA A 112 13.38 -12.83 -5.48
CA ALA A 112 14.51 -11.89 -5.48
C ALA A 112 15.54 -12.19 -4.39
N ILE A 113 15.08 -12.64 -3.22
CA ILE A 113 15.93 -12.93 -2.06
C ILE A 113 16.67 -14.26 -2.23
N TYR A 114 16.00 -15.29 -2.74
CA TYR A 114 16.56 -16.65 -2.80
C TYR A 114 17.23 -17.01 -4.13
N ALA A 115 16.79 -16.40 -5.23
CA ALA A 115 17.34 -16.61 -6.57
C ALA A 115 18.06 -15.37 -7.13
N GLY A 116 18.06 -14.26 -6.39
CA GLY A 116 18.74 -13.02 -6.75
C GLY A 116 17.85 -11.99 -7.45
N VAL A 117 18.12 -10.72 -7.15
CA VAL A 117 17.43 -9.56 -7.74
C VAL A 117 17.43 -9.57 -9.27
N PRO A 118 18.50 -9.95 -9.99
CA PRO A 118 18.48 -9.99 -11.46
C PRO A 118 17.44 -10.97 -12.04
N ALA A 119 17.25 -12.13 -11.42
CA ALA A 119 16.24 -13.10 -11.84
C ALA A 119 14.83 -12.53 -11.61
N ALA A 120 14.58 -11.96 -10.43
CA ALA A 120 13.30 -11.33 -10.14
C ALA A 120 13.00 -10.14 -11.05
N ASN A 121 13.97 -9.29 -11.36
CA ASN A 121 13.79 -8.17 -12.31
C ASN A 121 13.32 -8.65 -13.69
N THR A 122 13.91 -9.73 -14.19
CA THR A 122 13.49 -10.34 -15.46
C THR A 122 12.08 -10.93 -15.33
N GLY A 123 11.78 -11.58 -14.21
CA GLY A 123 10.44 -12.09 -13.88
C GLY A 123 9.38 -11.00 -13.84
N PHE A 124 9.67 -9.86 -13.21
CA PHE A 124 8.79 -8.67 -13.17
C PHE A 124 8.55 -8.11 -14.58
N ALA A 125 9.60 -7.96 -15.39
CA ALA A 125 9.46 -7.46 -16.76
C ALA A 125 8.54 -8.36 -17.60
N LYS A 126 8.70 -9.68 -17.49
CA LYS A 126 7.86 -10.67 -18.20
C LYS A 126 6.42 -10.68 -17.68
N ALA A 127 6.23 -10.61 -16.36
CA ALA A 127 4.90 -10.51 -15.76
C ALA A 127 4.15 -9.27 -16.25
N LEU A 128 4.80 -8.10 -16.24
CA LEU A 128 4.22 -6.85 -16.73
C LEU A 128 3.86 -6.92 -18.22
N GLY A 129 4.74 -7.49 -19.07
CA GLY A 129 4.45 -7.70 -20.48
C GLY A 129 3.18 -8.55 -20.69
N ILE A 130 3.07 -9.66 -19.96
CA ILE A 130 1.90 -10.54 -20.02
C ILE A 130 0.64 -9.83 -19.48
N MET A 131 0.74 -9.09 -18.37
CA MET A 131 -0.38 -8.32 -17.83
C MET A 131 -0.92 -7.30 -18.84
N ARG A 132 -0.02 -6.63 -19.57
CA ARG A 132 -0.39 -5.69 -20.63
C ARG A 132 -1.14 -6.37 -21.77
N GLU A 133 -0.66 -7.51 -22.24
CA GLU A 133 -1.33 -8.28 -23.29
C GLU A 133 -2.72 -8.78 -22.87
N LEU A 134 -2.90 -9.10 -21.58
CA LEU A 134 -4.17 -9.54 -21.02
C LEU A 134 -5.10 -8.38 -20.60
N GLY A 135 -4.66 -7.12 -20.71
CA GLY A 135 -5.44 -5.95 -20.32
C GLY A 135 -5.66 -5.81 -18.82
N ILE A 136 -4.77 -6.36 -17.99
CA ILE A 136 -4.85 -6.35 -16.51
C ILE A 136 -3.72 -5.54 -15.87
N GLU A 137 -3.11 -4.63 -16.63
CA GLU A 137 -1.96 -3.84 -16.18
C GLU A 137 -2.34 -2.97 -14.97
N PRO A 138 -1.59 -3.04 -13.85
CA PRO A 138 -1.81 -2.15 -12.72
C PRO A 138 -1.50 -0.70 -13.13
N PRO A 139 -2.19 0.29 -12.53
CA PRO A 139 -1.96 1.69 -12.85
C PRO A 139 -0.50 2.10 -12.55
N PRO A 140 0.06 3.05 -13.30
CA PRO A 140 1.41 3.53 -13.06
C PRO A 140 1.52 4.12 -11.65
N HIS A 141 2.61 3.81 -10.94
CA HIS A 141 2.93 4.50 -9.70
C HIS A 141 3.41 5.92 -10.03
N PRO A 142 2.77 6.98 -9.53
CA PRO A 142 3.21 8.34 -9.82
C PRO A 142 4.63 8.57 -9.27
N ALA A 143 5.49 9.16 -10.09
CA ALA A 143 6.91 9.34 -9.76
C ALA A 143 7.14 10.33 -8.62
N ASP A 144 6.18 11.22 -8.36
CA ASP A 144 6.17 12.17 -7.25
C ASP A 144 5.68 11.55 -5.93
N GLN A 145 5.20 10.31 -5.97
CA GLN A 145 4.76 9.56 -4.80
C GLN A 145 5.90 8.63 -4.38
N SER A 146 6.48 8.88 -3.21
CA SER A 146 7.28 7.87 -2.52
C SER A 146 6.33 6.88 -1.85
N TRP A 147 6.53 5.60 -2.12
CA TRP A 147 5.84 4.50 -1.42
C TRP A 147 6.83 3.82 -0.48
N HIS A 148 6.52 3.86 0.81
CA HIS A 148 7.24 3.11 1.82
C HIS A 148 6.20 2.40 2.70
N PRO A 149 6.22 1.06 2.82
CA PRO A 149 5.14 0.32 3.47
C PRO A 149 4.90 0.72 4.94
N GLY A 150 5.91 1.32 5.61
CA GLY A 150 5.78 1.89 6.95
C GLY A 150 5.51 3.41 7.04
N VAL A 151 5.62 4.16 5.94
CA VAL A 151 5.35 5.63 5.94
C VAL A 151 4.06 5.95 5.17
N GLY A 152 3.54 4.99 4.39
CA GLY A 152 2.41 5.19 3.49
C GLY A 152 2.84 5.80 2.15
N ARG A 153 1.84 6.15 1.35
CA ARG A 153 1.99 6.84 0.07
C ARG A 153 1.95 8.35 0.31
N SER A 154 2.97 9.06 -0.15
CA SER A 154 3.00 10.53 -0.15
C SER A 154 2.00 11.07 -1.17
N VAL A 155 1.21 12.08 -0.81
CA VAL A 155 0.23 12.73 -1.70
C VAL A 155 0.23 14.24 -1.48
N PHE A 156 -0.20 14.98 -2.50
CA PHE A 156 -0.48 16.41 -2.41
C PHE A 156 -1.91 16.69 -2.85
N THR A 157 -2.59 17.63 -2.20
CA THR A 157 -3.86 18.17 -2.72
C THR A 157 -3.65 18.80 -4.09
N SER A 158 -4.67 18.82 -4.92
CA SER A 158 -4.65 19.45 -6.25
C SER A 158 -4.79 20.96 -6.14
N THR A 159 -5.69 21.43 -5.25
CA THR A 159 -6.00 22.85 -5.03
C THR A 159 -4.89 23.57 -4.27
N ARG A 160 -4.70 24.86 -4.57
CA ARG A 160 -3.79 25.72 -3.81
C ARG A 160 -4.47 26.29 -2.55
N PRO A 161 -3.74 26.44 -1.44
CA PRO A 161 -2.33 26.07 -1.28
C PRO A 161 -2.15 24.55 -1.16
N LYS A 162 -1.01 24.06 -1.68
CA LYS A 162 -0.72 22.63 -1.72
C LYS A 162 -0.50 22.11 -0.30
N LEU A 163 -1.25 21.07 0.06
CA LEU A 163 -1.06 20.35 1.32
C LEU A 163 -0.51 18.97 1.03
N HIS A 164 0.54 18.58 1.73
CA HIS A 164 1.08 17.24 1.74
C HIS A 164 0.38 16.38 2.78
N ALA A 165 0.20 15.09 2.47
CA ALA A 165 -0.17 14.08 3.45
C ALA A 165 0.49 12.75 3.13
N THR A 166 0.60 11.88 4.12
CA THR A 166 0.83 10.45 3.91
C THR A 166 -0.46 9.68 4.09
N VAL A 167 -0.71 8.72 3.19
CA VAL A 167 -1.91 7.87 3.22
C VAL A 167 -1.51 6.42 3.36
N ARG A 168 -2.08 5.75 4.36
CA ARG A 168 -1.97 4.31 4.57
C ARG A 168 -3.35 3.70 4.36
N GLU A 169 -3.45 2.80 3.38
CA GLU A 169 -4.67 2.01 3.19
C GLU A 169 -4.74 0.89 4.24
N ALA A 170 -5.95 0.42 4.53
CA ALA A 170 -6.15 -0.70 5.45
C ALA A 170 -5.47 -1.96 4.90
N ARG A 171 -4.64 -2.61 5.72
CA ARG A 171 -3.92 -3.84 5.32
C ARG A 171 -4.83 -5.06 5.25
N HIS A 172 -5.96 -5.05 5.97
CA HIS A 172 -6.85 -6.19 6.05
C HIS A 172 -8.26 -5.80 5.61
N GLY A 173 -8.60 -6.15 4.37
CA GLY A 173 -9.94 -5.95 3.82
C GLY A 173 -10.32 -4.49 3.64
N GLN A 174 -11.62 -4.22 3.65
CA GLN A 174 -12.14 -2.86 3.53
C GLN A 174 -11.92 -2.08 4.84
N ALA A 175 -11.45 -0.85 4.73
CA ALA A 175 -11.22 0.02 5.87
C ALA A 175 -12.50 0.21 6.70
N THR A 176 -12.42 -0.02 8.01
CA THR A 176 -13.55 0.19 8.93
C THR A 176 -13.87 1.68 9.07
N HIS A 177 -12.83 2.51 9.18
CA HIS A 177 -12.90 3.97 9.27
C HIS A 177 -11.76 4.63 8.48
N THR A 178 -12.00 5.87 8.06
CA THR A 178 -10.94 6.80 7.65
C THR A 178 -10.59 7.69 8.83
N ILE A 179 -9.32 7.69 9.23
CA ILE A 179 -8.79 8.43 10.36
C ILE A 179 -7.80 9.49 9.85
N VAL A 180 -7.95 10.73 10.31
CA VAL A 180 -6.99 11.81 10.06
C VAL A 180 -6.24 12.13 11.35
N LEU A 181 -4.91 12.00 11.33
CA LEU A 181 -4.02 12.26 12.48
C LEU A 181 -3.31 13.60 12.30
N SER A 182 -3.77 14.64 13.01
CA SER A 182 -3.26 16.01 12.89
C SER A 182 -2.21 16.32 13.97
N HIS A 183 -1.02 16.75 13.52
CA HIS A 183 0.17 16.92 14.35
C HIS A 183 0.16 18.20 15.21
N ALA A 184 1.09 18.26 16.17
CA ALA A 184 1.33 19.44 17.01
C ALA A 184 2.14 20.53 16.27
N LEU A 185 2.09 21.77 16.76
CA LEU A 185 2.90 22.88 16.22
C LEU A 185 4.39 22.55 16.28
N GLY A 186 5.12 22.85 15.21
CA GLY A 186 6.56 22.56 15.10
C GLY A 186 6.88 21.09 14.86
N GLN A 187 5.89 20.29 14.45
CA GLN A 187 6.03 18.90 14.02
C GLN A 187 5.43 18.75 12.62
N ASP A 188 5.47 17.54 12.06
CA ASP A 188 4.84 17.17 10.80
C ASP A 188 4.10 15.83 10.92
N GLY A 189 3.48 15.35 9.83
CA GLY A 189 2.70 14.12 9.82
C GLY A 189 3.48 12.86 10.22
N SER A 190 4.81 12.85 10.10
CA SER A 190 5.65 11.69 10.46
C SER A 190 5.67 11.40 11.96
N MET A 191 5.26 12.37 12.80
CA MET A 191 5.14 12.16 14.24
C MET A 191 4.18 11.01 14.59
N TRP A 192 3.25 10.72 13.69
CA TRP A 192 2.23 9.69 13.85
C TRP A 192 2.62 8.34 13.25
N ASP A 193 3.79 8.18 12.63
CA ASP A 193 4.11 7.00 11.83
C ASP A 193 3.85 5.67 12.54
N GLN A 194 4.25 5.56 13.82
CA GLN A 194 4.04 4.34 14.61
C GLN A 194 2.54 4.06 14.82
N VAL A 195 1.79 5.06 15.31
CA VAL A 195 0.34 4.94 15.57
C VAL A 195 -0.41 4.69 14.26
N ALA A 196 -0.04 5.38 13.19
CA ALA A 196 -0.64 5.22 11.88
C ALA A 196 -0.42 3.82 11.32
N ASN A 197 0.75 3.23 11.54
CA ASN A 197 1.04 1.86 11.12
C ASN A 197 0.25 0.82 11.90
N GLU A 198 -0.01 1.05 13.19
CA GLU A 198 -0.85 0.16 13.99
C GLU A 198 -2.32 0.24 13.56
N LEU A 199 -2.87 1.47 13.44
CA LEU A 199 -4.24 1.70 13.00
C LEU A 199 -4.50 1.22 11.57
N ALA A 200 -3.50 1.31 10.69
CA ALA A 200 -3.58 0.83 9.31
C ALA A 200 -3.79 -0.69 9.18
N ALA A 201 -3.76 -1.45 10.28
CA ALA A 201 -4.19 -2.85 10.25
C ALA A 201 -5.64 -2.99 9.75
N THR A 202 -6.54 -2.09 10.16
CA THR A 202 -7.98 -2.17 9.85
C THR A 202 -8.60 -0.87 9.38
N CYS A 203 -7.91 0.26 9.55
CA CYS A 203 -8.39 1.59 9.16
C CYS A 203 -7.59 2.14 7.98
N ARG A 204 -8.18 3.09 7.26
CA ARG A 204 -7.43 3.98 6.38
C ARG A 204 -6.94 5.16 7.20
N VAL A 205 -5.64 5.49 7.13
CA VAL A 205 -5.03 6.52 7.98
C VAL A 205 -4.36 7.58 7.12
N ILE A 206 -4.67 8.85 7.40
CA ILE A 206 -4.13 10.00 6.69
C ILE A 206 -3.41 10.89 7.71
N CYS A 207 -2.13 11.14 7.49
CA CYS A 207 -1.33 12.05 8.33
C CYS A 207 -0.94 13.27 7.49
N PRO A 208 -1.73 14.36 7.53
CA PRO A 208 -1.42 15.59 6.82
C PRO A 208 -0.30 16.38 7.48
N ASP A 209 0.50 17.06 6.67
CA ASP A 209 1.30 18.19 7.12
C ASP A 209 0.42 19.43 7.10
N THR A 210 0.28 20.11 8.23
CA THR A 210 -0.46 21.37 8.33
C THR A 210 0.26 22.43 7.49
N ARG A 211 -0.47 23.38 6.88
CA ARG A 211 0.14 24.50 6.14
C ARG A 211 1.24 25.16 6.99
N GLY A 212 2.38 25.46 6.39
CA GLY A 212 3.58 25.96 7.09
C GLY A 212 4.44 24.90 7.77
N HIS A 213 4.10 23.62 7.69
CA HIS A 213 4.86 22.51 8.26
C HIS A 213 5.19 21.44 7.22
N GLY A 214 6.22 20.65 7.53
CA GLY A 214 6.63 19.51 6.70
C GLY A 214 6.81 19.89 5.24
N ARG A 215 6.09 19.19 4.37
CA ARG A 215 6.12 19.40 2.91
C ARG A 215 4.92 20.20 2.39
N SER A 216 4.03 20.64 3.26
CA SER A 216 2.92 21.53 2.89
C SER A 216 3.43 22.93 2.56
N GLN A 217 2.66 23.66 1.76
CA GLN A 217 3.04 25.00 1.33
C GLN A 217 3.28 25.92 2.53
N ILE A 218 4.39 26.66 2.48
CA ILE A 218 4.72 27.69 3.46
C ILE A 218 3.86 28.92 3.17
N PRO A 219 3.10 29.44 4.15
CA PRO A 219 2.27 30.62 3.95
C PRO A 219 3.15 31.87 3.82
N SER A 220 2.72 32.82 2.99
CA SER A 220 3.36 34.15 2.90
C SER A 220 2.82 35.15 3.93
N GLU A 221 1.66 34.85 4.54
CA GLU A 221 0.94 35.70 5.49
C GLU A 221 0.58 34.89 6.75
N PRO A 222 0.33 35.55 7.90
CA PRO A 222 -0.15 34.88 9.10
C PRO A 222 -1.43 34.07 8.84
N LEU A 223 -1.51 32.88 9.44
CA LEU A 223 -2.66 31.98 9.29
C LEU A 223 -3.56 32.01 10.52
N SER A 224 -4.86 32.09 10.29
CA SER A 224 -5.90 31.91 11.31
C SER A 224 -6.25 30.42 11.49
N MET A 225 -6.83 30.07 12.65
CA MET A 225 -7.38 28.73 12.87
C MET A 225 -8.51 28.40 11.87
N THR A 226 -9.30 29.41 11.49
CA THR A 226 -10.36 29.26 10.48
C THR A 226 -9.79 28.84 9.13
N GLU A 227 -8.67 29.42 8.68
CA GLU A 227 -8.02 29.00 7.43
C GLU A 227 -7.42 27.60 7.51
N LEU A 228 -6.84 27.23 8.65
CA LEU A 228 -6.33 25.86 8.86
C LEU A 228 -7.47 24.82 8.91
N ALA A 229 -8.64 25.18 9.43
CA ALA A 229 -9.82 24.32 9.39
C ALA A 229 -10.39 24.18 7.98
N ALA A 230 -10.40 25.25 7.19
CA ALA A 230 -10.79 25.19 5.78
C ALA A 230 -9.82 24.31 4.96
N ASP A 231 -8.53 24.37 5.27
CA ASP A 231 -7.53 23.44 4.72
C ASP A 231 -7.80 21.98 5.08
N ALA A 232 -8.14 21.72 6.35
CA ALA A 232 -8.46 20.39 6.81
C ALA A 232 -9.71 19.83 6.12
N ALA A 233 -10.77 20.63 5.97
CA ALA A 233 -11.98 20.24 5.25
C ALA A 233 -11.68 19.90 3.78
N ARG A 234 -10.91 20.75 3.11
CA ARG A 234 -10.48 20.53 1.72
C ARG A 234 -9.59 19.29 1.57
N LEU A 235 -8.72 19.03 2.53
CA LEU A 235 -7.91 17.81 2.54
C LEU A 235 -8.79 16.56 2.68
N ILE A 236 -9.85 16.61 3.48
CA ILE A 236 -10.84 15.53 3.59
C ILE A 236 -11.54 15.31 2.24
N ASP A 237 -11.95 16.37 1.56
CA ASP A 237 -12.58 16.27 0.24
C ASP A 237 -11.65 15.65 -0.79
N GLU A 238 -10.43 16.18 -0.93
CA GLU A 238 -9.51 15.79 -2.00
C GLU A 238 -8.77 14.47 -1.73
N VAL A 239 -8.48 14.15 -0.46
CA VAL A 239 -7.62 13.02 -0.09
C VAL A 239 -8.40 11.92 0.62
N ALA A 240 -9.30 12.28 1.54
CA ALA A 240 -10.09 11.29 2.27
C ALA A 240 -11.29 10.77 1.47
N GLY A 241 -11.69 11.47 0.40
CA GLY A 241 -12.83 11.10 -0.44
C GLY A 241 -14.14 11.78 -0.04
N GLY A 242 -14.07 12.86 0.76
CA GLY A 242 -15.22 13.70 1.12
C GLY A 242 -16.14 13.17 2.23
N GLU A 243 -16.09 11.88 2.51
CA GLU A 243 -16.85 11.25 3.60
C GLU A 243 -16.37 11.70 4.99
N PRO A 244 -17.27 11.77 6.00
CA PRO A 244 -16.90 12.18 7.35
C PRO A 244 -15.82 11.28 7.98
N VAL A 245 -14.77 11.87 8.53
CA VAL A 245 -13.61 11.16 9.09
C VAL A 245 -13.59 11.15 10.61
N VAL A 246 -12.85 10.22 11.20
CA VAL A 246 -12.43 10.33 12.60
C VAL A 246 -11.21 11.25 12.66
N TRP A 247 -11.36 12.42 13.29
CA TRP A 247 -10.27 13.38 13.47
C TRP A 247 -9.58 13.16 14.81
N VAL A 248 -8.26 12.96 14.79
CA VAL A 248 -7.44 12.89 16.00
C VAL A 248 -6.44 14.04 15.97
N GLY A 249 -6.61 14.99 16.88
CA GLY A 249 -5.81 16.22 16.92
C GLY A 249 -4.99 16.33 18.18
N LEU A 250 -3.67 16.44 18.04
CA LEU A 250 -2.76 16.75 19.15
C LEU A 250 -2.42 18.24 19.17
N SER A 251 -2.57 18.90 20.32
CA SER A 251 -2.17 20.31 20.50
C SER A 251 -2.79 21.22 19.41
N MET A 252 -2.00 21.81 18.51
CA MET A 252 -2.50 22.57 17.35
C MET A 252 -3.51 21.77 16.51
N GLY A 253 -3.26 20.49 16.24
CA GLY A 253 -4.22 19.65 15.51
C GLY A 253 -5.57 19.51 16.22
N GLY A 254 -5.60 19.64 17.55
CA GLY A 254 -6.84 19.68 18.34
C GLY A 254 -7.57 21.02 18.24
N LEU A 255 -6.84 22.14 18.14
CA LEU A 255 -7.43 23.45 17.86
C LEU A 255 -8.09 23.47 16.47
N ILE A 256 -7.38 22.95 15.46
CA ILE A 256 -7.90 22.81 14.09
C ILE A 256 -9.12 21.89 14.08
N GLY A 257 -9.08 20.77 14.79
CA GLY A 257 -10.19 19.82 14.86
C GLY A 257 -11.47 20.39 15.48
N GLN A 258 -11.33 21.21 16.54
CA GLN A 258 -12.47 21.93 17.13
C GLN A 258 -13.09 22.92 16.13
N GLU A 259 -12.25 23.71 15.47
CA GLU A 259 -12.67 24.69 14.47
C GLU A 259 -13.34 24.02 13.25
N LEU A 260 -12.78 22.90 12.80
CA LEU A 260 -13.31 22.04 11.74
C LEU A 260 -14.70 21.50 12.11
N ALA A 261 -14.86 20.96 13.32
CA ALA A 261 -16.14 20.41 13.76
C ALA A 261 -17.25 21.48 13.86
N ILE A 262 -16.89 22.74 14.15
CA ILE A 262 -17.84 23.85 14.20
C ILE A 262 -18.25 24.31 12.80
N ARG A 263 -17.28 24.46 11.88
CA ARG A 263 -17.52 25.06 10.54
C ARG A 263 -17.89 24.06 9.45
N HIS A 264 -17.41 22.84 9.58
CA HIS A 264 -17.59 21.74 8.63
C HIS A 264 -18.02 20.46 9.38
N PRO A 265 -19.13 20.50 10.15
CA PRO A 265 -19.56 19.36 10.96
C PRO A 265 -19.85 18.11 10.12
N ASP A 266 -20.20 18.28 8.85
CA ASP A 266 -20.40 17.21 7.87
C ASP A 266 -19.10 16.44 7.54
N LYS A 267 -17.93 16.98 7.88
CA LYS A 267 -16.63 16.33 7.66
C LYS A 267 -16.15 15.51 8.84
N VAL A 268 -16.80 15.59 10.00
CA VAL A 268 -16.31 14.99 11.24
C VAL A 268 -17.28 13.93 11.76
N LYS A 269 -16.88 12.66 11.64
CA LYS A 269 -17.60 11.53 12.22
C LYS A 269 -17.40 11.42 13.74
N ALA A 270 -16.17 11.66 14.18
CA ALA A 270 -15.78 11.66 15.59
C ALA A 270 -14.55 12.54 15.79
N LEU A 271 -14.42 13.13 16.98
CA LEU A 271 -13.34 14.05 17.31
C LEU A 271 -12.60 13.58 18.56
N VAL A 272 -11.30 13.36 18.44
CA VAL A 272 -10.39 13.04 19.55
C VAL A 272 -9.45 14.23 19.75
N LEU A 273 -9.51 14.81 20.94
CA LEU A 273 -8.72 15.97 21.34
C LEU A 273 -7.66 15.54 22.35
N ALA A 274 -6.38 15.63 21.96
CA ALA A 274 -5.26 15.25 22.81
C ALA A 274 -4.38 16.47 23.13
N ASN A 275 -4.08 16.68 24.42
CA ASN A 275 -3.15 17.71 24.91
C ASN A 275 -3.32 19.08 24.22
N THR A 276 -4.58 19.51 24.05
CA THR A 276 -4.97 20.74 23.35
C THR A 276 -5.73 21.67 24.29
N THR A 277 -6.13 22.83 23.78
CA THR A 277 -6.97 23.81 24.48
C THR A 277 -8.09 24.28 23.56
N SER A 278 -9.16 24.87 24.10
CA SER A 278 -10.20 25.55 23.31
C SER A 278 -9.87 27.02 23.02
N GLY A 279 -8.80 27.54 23.65
CA GLY A 279 -8.32 28.90 23.45
C GLY A 279 -7.16 29.24 24.39
N TYR A 280 -6.55 30.41 24.19
CA TYR A 280 -5.50 30.93 25.05
C TYR A 280 -5.99 32.12 25.86
N THR A 281 -5.58 32.21 27.13
CA THR A 281 -5.77 33.39 27.98
C THR A 281 -4.95 34.57 27.44
N ALA A 282 -5.18 35.79 27.95
CA ALA A 282 -4.37 36.96 27.58
C ALA A 282 -2.87 36.72 27.81
N ALA A 283 -2.51 36.22 29.00
CA ALA A 283 -1.13 35.83 29.32
C ALA A 283 -0.60 34.71 28.41
N GLY A 284 -1.44 33.73 28.04
CA GLY A 284 -1.04 32.68 27.10
C GLY A 284 -0.74 33.22 25.69
N ARG A 285 -1.53 34.21 25.23
CA ARG A 285 -1.27 34.87 23.94
C ARG A 285 -0.01 35.72 23.98
N GLU A 286 0.24 36.43 25.07
CA GLU A 286 1.48 37.19 25.28
C GLU A 286 2.71 36.27 25.25
N ALA A 287 2.66 35.13 25.94
CA ALA A 287 3.73 34.14 25.93
C ALA A 287 3.98 33.54 24.53
N ILE A 288 2.93 33.36 23.72
CA ILE A 288 3.07 32.96 22.31
C ILE A 288 3.74 34.09 21.51
N GLY A 289 3.34 35.35 21.72
CA GLY A 289 3.94 36.53 21.09
C GLY A 289 5.44 36.62 21.37
N GLN A 290 5.85 36.50 22.63
CA GLN A 290 7.28 36.47 23.02
C GLN A 290 8.04 35.32 22.33
N ARG A 291 7.40 34.16 22.18
CA ARG A 291 8.00 33.02 21.46
C ARG A 291 8.15 33.30 19.97
N ILE A 292 7.20 34.00 19.35
CA ILE A 292 7.28 34.45 17.95
C ILE A 292 8.46 35.42 17.81
N GLU A 293 8.52 36.48 18.62
CA GLU A 293 9.62 37.46 18.61
C GLU A 293 10.99 36.80 18.78
N THR A 294 11.08 35.81 19.68
CA THR A 294 12.31 35.04 19.89
C THR A 294 12.74 34.28 18.64
N VAL A 295 11.80 33.61 17.96
CA VAL A 295 12.07 32.86 16.73
C VAL A 295 12.42 33.79 15.58
N GLU A 296 11.75 34.93 15.44
CA GLU A 296 12.06 35.93 14.41
C GLU A 296 13.45 36.54 14.61
N SER A 297 13.84 36.81 15.86
CA SER A 297 15.11 37.46 16.19
C SER A 297 16.30 36.50 16.22
N HIS A 298 16.11 35.26 16.69
CA HIS A 298 17.19 34.31 17.00
C HIS A 298 17.07 32.96 16.27
N GLY A 299 16.04 32.78 15.46
CA GLY A 299 15.75 31.55 14.73
C GLY A 299 15.15 30.43 15.59
N MET A 300 14.75 29.34 14.93
CA MET A 300 14.12 28.17 15.57
C MET A 300 15.01 27.47 16.61
N GLY A 301 16.34 27.54 16.45
CA GLY A 301 17.29 26.94 17.37
C GLY A 301 17.15 27.46 18.81
N ALA A 302 16.75 28.73 18.99
CA ALA A 302 16.58 29.36 20.30
C ALA A 302 15.49 28.71 21.16
N ILE A 303 14.51 28.06 20.54
CA ILE A 303 13.38 27.42 21.24
C ILE A 303 13.40 25.88 21.15
N SER A 304 14.31 25.31 20.36
CA SER A 304 14.30 23.88 20.03
C SER A 304 14.51 22.99 21.27
N THR A 305 15.56 23.25 22.05
CA THR A 305 15.88 22.46 23.27
C THR A 305 14.78 22.56 24.33
N SER A 306 14.28 23.76 24.61
CA SER A 306 13.21 23.95 25.60
C SER A 306 11.90 23.28 25.16
N THR A 307 11.64 23.24 23.85
CA THR A 307 10.50 22.51 23.27
C THR A 307 10.63 21.00 23.52
N MET A 308 11.81 20.41 23.30
CA MET A 308 12.02 18.97 23.57
C MET A 308 11.86 18.62 25.05
N THR A 309 12.27 19.51 25.95
CA THR A 309 12.07 19.33 27.40
C THR A 309 10.59 19.34 27.79
N ARG A 310 9.75 20.07 27.04
CA ARG A 310 8.30 20.10 27.22
C ARG A 310 7.60 18.88 26.62
N PHE A 311 8.10 18.36 25.50
CA PHE A 311 7.46 17.24 24.80
C PHE A 311 7.73 15.89 25.45
N PHE A 312 8.95 15.67 25.94
CA PHE A 312 9.39 14.37 26.44
C PHE A 312 9.77 14.47 27.91
N SER A 313 9.48 13.42 28.70
CA SER A 313 10.03 13.32 30.05
C SER A 313 11.54 13.22 30.02
N GLU A 314 12.21 13.55 31.13
CA GLU A 314 13.66 13.43 31.23
C GLU A 314 14.15 11.99 30.95
N SER A 315 13.51 11.00 31.57
CA SER A 315 13.84 9.59 31.36
C SER A 315 13.71 9.17 29.89
N PHE A 316 12.67 9.63 29.19
CA PHE A 316 12.47 9.33 27.78
C PHE A 316 13.59 9.94 26.92
N ARG A 317 14.00 11.18 27.21
CA ARG A 317 15.10 11.83 26.46
C ARG A 317 16.43 11.09 26.62
N GLN A 318 16.70 10.56 27.81
CA GLN A 318 17.91 9.79 28.07
C GLN A 318 17.90 8.41 27.38
N GLN A 319 16.74 7.75 27.33
CA GLN A 319 16.62 6.39 26.79
C GLN A 319 16.37 6.34 25.27
N HIS A 320 15.80 7.40 24.69
CA HIS A 320 15.35 7.45 23.29
C HIS A 320 15.90 8.67 22.54
N ALA A 321 17.19 8.96 22.71
CA ALA A 321 17.85 10.13 22.12
C ALA A 321 17.63 10.26 20.60
N ALA A 322 17.64 9.15 19.85
CA ALA A 322 17.38 9.17 18.41
C ALA A 322 15.96 9.61 18.04
N THR A 323 14.96 9.22 18.83
CA THR A 323 13.57 9.67 18.65
C THR A 323 13.45 11.15 18.95
N VAL A 324 14.04 11.62 20.05
CA VAL A 324 14.04 13.05 20.41
C VAL A 324 14.71 13.90 19.34
N ALA A 325 15.88 13.48 18.85
CA ALA A 325 16.59 14.18 17.78
C ALA A 325 15.74 14.30 16.49
N ARG A 326 14.90 13.30 16.21
CA ARG A 326 13.96 13.34 15.07
C ARG A 326 12.87 14.41 15.23
N HIS A 327 12.42 14.68 16.45
CA HIS A 327 11.41 15.70 16.76
C HIS A 327 12.01 17.10 16.97
N GLN A 328 13.33 17.20 17.11
CA GLN A 328 14.08 18.45 17.36
C GLN A 328 14.47 19.22 16.07
N ARG A 329 14.11 18.67 14.90
CA ARG A 329 14.53 19.16 13.58
C ARG A 329 13.93 20.51 13.19
#